data_AF-A0A939CZQ0-F1
#
_entry.id   AF-A0A939CZQ0-F1
#
_cell.length_a   1.000
_cell.length_b   1.000
_cell.length_c   1.000
_cell.angle_alpha   90.00
_cell.angle_beta   90.00
_cell.angle_gamma   90.00
#
_symmetry.space_group_name_H-M   'P 1'
#
loop_
_entity.id
_entity.type
_entity.pdbx_description
1 polymer ?
#
loop_
_entity_poly.entity_id
_entity_poly.type
_entity_poly.pdbx_seq_one_letter_code
_entity_poly.pdbx_strand_id
1 'polypeptide(L)'
;METELQQQQYVDAASRNRIEALKGSEARNLPMLPPASEAEDQWQRIGRQISTFLAQLPEYIGRFYQEYKLPIISFALLVITVTALRIFLAVLNAINDIPLVSPILQFIGLGYTVWFTFRYLLKGSTRQELAGEIRSLQKQILGRQESQTLN
;
A
#
# COMPACT_ATOMS: atom_id res chain seq x y z
N MET A 1 4.98 75.92 -50.24
CA MET A 1 5.96 74.82 -50.14
C MET A 1 6.19 74.47 -48.67
N GLU A 2 5.13 74.25 -47.88
CA GLU A 2 5.21 74.13 -46.41
C GLU A 2 4.56 72.85 -45.85
N THR A 3 3.84 72.11 -46.69
CA THR A 3 3.08 70.91 -46.28
C THR A 3 3.93 69.64 -46.20
N GLU A 4 5.08 69.56 -46.88
CA GLU A 4 5.91 68.34 -46.87
C GLU A 4 6.87 68.27 -45.67
N LEU A 5 7.26 69.42 -45.11
CA LEU A 5 8.16 69.47 -43.94
C LEU A 5 7.46 69.09 -42.62
N GLN A 6 6.15 69.35 -42.50
CA GLN A 6 5.38 68.94 -41.31
C GLN A 6 5.12 67.44 -41.26
N GLN A 7 4.92 66.79 -42.42
CA GLN A 7 4.61 65.36 -42.47
C GLN A 7 5.82 64.50 -42.11
N GLN A 8 7.03 64.91 -42.50
CA GLN A 8 8.26 64.17 -42.21
C GLN A 8 8.65 64.25 -40.73
N GLN A 9 8.42 65.39 -40.07
CA GLN A 9 8.69 65.58 -38.65
C GLN A 9 7.70 64.82 -37.74
N TYR A 10 6.48 64.60 -38.21
CA TYR A 10 5.48 63.78 -37.50
C TYR A 10 5.81 62.28 -37.52
N VAL A 11 6.41 61.79 -38.61
CA VAL A 11 6.78 60.37 -38.78
C VAL A 11 8.07 60.01 -38.02
N ASP A 12 9.05 60.92 -37.92
CA ASP A 12 10.27 60.72 -37.13
C ASP A 12 9.99 60.71 -35.62
N ALA A 13 9.14 61.63 -35.14
CA ALA A 13 8.73 61.68 -33.74
C ALA A 13 7.92 60.44 -33.32
N ALA A 14 7.01 59.96 -34.18
CA ALA A 14 6.17 58.79 -33.88
C ALA A 14 6.95 57.46 -33.92
N SER A 15 7.98 57.36 -34.77
CA SER A 15 8.84 56.17 -34.86
C SER A 15 9.85 56.09 -33.71
N ARG A 16 10.47 57.20 -33.30
CA ARG A 16 11.32 57.25 -32.09
C ARG A 16 10.55 56.85 -30.83
N ASN A 17 9.34 57.38 -30.66
CA ASN A 17 8.49 57.06 -29.50
C ASN A 17 8.07 55.58 -29.47
N ARG A 18 7.85 54.96 -30.65
CA ARG A 18 7.51 53.54 -30.75
C ARG A 18 8.70 52.62 -30.42
N ILE A 19 9.94 53.03 -30.74
CA ILE A 19 11.16 52.29 -30.38
C ILE A 19 11.50 52.45 -28.88
N GLU A 20 11.22 53.61 -28.28
CA GLU A 20 11.34 53.82 -26.83
C GLU A 20 10.28 53.05 -26.02
N ALA A 21 9.04 52.97 -26.53
CA ALA A 21 7.96 52.20 -25.92
C ALA A 21 8.22 50.69 -25.93
N LEU A 22 8.83 50.15 -26.99
CA LEU A 22 9.20 48.72 -27.08
C LEU A 22 10.42 48.36 -26.20
N LYS A 23 11.32 49.31 -25.95
CA LYS A 23 12.50 49.10 -25.10
C LYS A 23 12.18 49.16 -23.60
N GLY A 24 11.05 49.76 -23.22
CA GLY A 24 10.71 50.08 -21.83
C GLY A 24 9.82 49.08 -21.08
N SER A 25 9.10 48.17 -21.74
CA SER A 25 7.96 47.49 -21.10
C SER A 25 7.90 45.97 -21.18
N GLU A 26 8.88 45.26 -21.76
CA GLU A 26 8.77 43.80 -21.89
C GLU A 26 9.87 42.99 -21.19
N ALA A 27 10.97 43.63 -20.77
CA ALA A 27 12.04 42.94 -20.03
C ALA A 27 11.84 42.93 -18.50
N ARG A 28 10.80 43.59 -17.96
CA ARG A 28 10.62 43.78 -16.52
C ARG A 28 9.80 42.70 -15.82
N ASN A 29 9.13 41.83 -16.59
CA ASN A 29 8.26 40.78 -16.05
C ASN A 29 8.54 39.39 -16.66
N LEU A 30 9.72 39.19 -17.23
CA LEU A 30 10.22 37.83 -17.35
C LEU A 30 10.61 37.39 -15.94
N PRO A 31 10.12 36.25 -15.42
CA PRO A 31 10.74 35.63 -14.26
C PRO A 31 12.19 35.31 -14.67
N MET A 32 13.11 36.23 -14.38
CA MET A 32 14.53 35.97 -14.47
C MET A 32 14.80 34.82 -13.52
N LEU A 33 15.44 33.78 -14.05
CA LEU A 33 15.87 32.66 -13.24
C LEU A 33 16.62 33.22 -12.03
N PRO A 34 16.28 32.78 -10.80
CA PRO A 34 16.97 33.26 -9.62
C PRO A 34 18.49 33.08 -9.82
N PRO A 35 19.32 34.07 -9.45
CA PRO A 35 20.76 33.95 -9.57
C PRO A 35 21.21 32.67 -8.88
N ALA A 36 22.17 31.94 -9.46
CA ALA A 36 22.57 30.61 -8.99
C ALA A 36 22.89 30.53 -7.49
N SER A 37 23.28 31.65 -6.87
CA SER A 37 23.47 31.81 -5.42
C SER A 37 22.19 31.59 -4.60
N GLU A 38 21.01 32.04 -5.06
CA GLU A 38 19.74 31.82 -4.37
C GLU A 38 19.27 30.37 -4.47
N ALA A 39 19.59 29.69 -5.59
CA ALA A 39 19.27 28.28 -5.76
C ALA A 39 20.06 27.41 -4.77
N GLU A 40 21.34 27.70 -4.56
CA GLU A 40 22.17 27.04 -3.54
C GLU A 40 21.62 27.26 -2.12
N ASP A 41 21.20 28.49 -1.80
CA ASP A 41 20.58 28.82 -0.51
C ASP A 41 19.24 28.09 -0.30
N GLN A 42 18.46 27.88 -1.36
CA GLN A 42 17.20 27.14 -1.32
C GLN A 42 17.43 25.64 -1.11
N TRP A 43 18.43 25.04 -1.78
CA TRP A 43 18.79 23.64 -1.57
C TRP A 43 19.26 23.36 -0.14
N GLN A 44 20.02 24.28 0.46
CA GLN A 44 20.40 24.17 1.85
C GLN A 44 19.20 24.26 2.80
N ARG A 45 18.20 25.10 2.50
CA ARG A 45 16.96 25.19 3.30
C ARG A 45 16.12 23.93 3.19
N ILE A 46 15.95 23.40 1.98
CA ILE A 46 15.24 22.15 1.72
C ILE A 46 15.94 20.99 2.42
N GLY A 47 17.27 20.91 2.32
CA GLY A 47 18.08 19.89 2.99
C GLY A 47 17.96 19.97 4.51
N ARG A 48 18.00 21.18 5.10
CA ARG A 48 17.79 21.37 6.54
C ARG A 48 16.38 20.96 6.96
N GLN A 49 15.35 21.37 6.23
CA GLN A 49 13.96 21.04 6.54
C GLN A 49 13.68 19.53 6.43
N ILE A 50 14.22 18.86 5.40
CA ILE A 50 14.16 17.41 5.24
C ILE A 50 14.94 16.71 6.37
N SER A 51 16.13 17.19 6.72
CA SER A 51 16.92 16.65 7.84
C SER A 51 16.19 16.78 9.18
N THR A 52 15.48 17.89 9.43
CA THR A 52 14.68 18.07 10.65
C THR A 52 13.48 17.12 10.67
N PHE A 53 12.79 16.96 9.55
CA PHE A 53 11.70 15.99 9.42
C PHE A 53 12.18 14.54 9.58
N LEU A 54 13.34 14.18 8.99
CA LEU A 54 13.99 12.88 9.13
C LEU A 54 14.45 12.60 10.56
N ALA A 55 14.96 13.62 11.26
CA ALA A 55 15.33 13.48 12.67
C ALA A 55 14.11 13.18 13.56
N GLN A 56 12.93 13.65 13.14
CA GLN A 56 11.66 13.42 13.83
C GLN A 56 10.89 12.20 13.30
N LEU A 57 11.30 11.60 12.17
CA LEU A 57 10.68 10.43 11.57
C LEU A 57 10.55 9.25 12.56
N PRO A 58 11.58 8.91 13.36
CA PRO A 58 11.46 7.86 14.38
C PRO A 58 10.31 8.16 15.36
N GLU A 59 10.17 9.42 15.77
CA GLU A 59 9.14 9.87 16.71
C GLU A 59 7.73 9.83 16.09
N TYR A 60 7.60 10.20 14.81
CA TYR A 60 6.32 10.16 14.08
C TYR A 60 5.88 8.73 13.78
N ILE A 61 6.79 7.86 13.32
CA ILE A 61 6.51 6.45 13.06
C ILE A 61 6.22 5.71 14.36
N GLY A 62 6.96 6.03 15.43
CA GLY A 62 6.71 5.48 16.76
C GLY A 62 5.30 5.80 17.27
N ARG A 63 4.89 7.07 17.21
CA ARG A 63 3.54 7.50 17.62
C ARG A 63 2.45 6.94 16.71
N PHE A 64 2.66 6.93 15.40
CA PHE A 64 1.73 6.33 14.45
C PHE A 64 1.53 4.84 14.71
N TYR A 65 2.62 4.09 14.89
CA TYR A 65 2.51 2.67 15.21
C TYR A 65 1.76 2.44 16.51
N GLN A 66 2.01 3.25 17.56
CA GLN A 66 1.35 3.11 18.87
C GLN A 66 -0.13 3.51 18.85
N GLU A 67 -0.49 4.62 18.18
CA GLU A 67 -1.86 5.13 18.09
C GLU A 67 -2.73 4.28 17.16
N TYR A 68 -2.14 3.75 16.07
CA TYR A 68 -2.86 3.00 15.05
C TYR A 68 -2.65 1.48 15.13
N LYS A 69 -2.14 0.93 16.25
CA LYS A 69 -1.90 -0.52 16.40
C LYS A 69 -3.09 -1.38 15.98
N LEU A 70 -4.27 -1.02 16.48
CA LEU A 70 -5.49 -1.82 16.32
C LEU A 70 -6.01 -1.84 14.86
N PRO A 71 -6.11 -0.70 14.16
CA PRO A 71 -6.44 -0.71 12.73
C PRO A 71 -5.31 -1.24 11.84
N ILE A 72 -4.04 -0.98 12.14
CA ILE A 72 -2.90 -1.52 11.36
C ILE A 72 -2.91 -3.05 11.40
N ILE A 73 -3.07 -3.66 12.58
CA ILE A 73 -3.14 -5.11 12.73
C ILE A 73 -4.36 -5.67 11.98
N SER A 74 -5.51 -5.02 12.08
CA SER A 74 -6.72 -5.45 11.38
C SER A 74 -6.56 -5.40 9.86
N PHE A 75 -5.95 -4.33 9.35
CA PHE A 75 -5.66 -4.17 7.93
C PHE A 75 -4.60 -5.17 7.46
N ALA A 76 -3.52 -5.35 8.23
CA ALA A 76 -2.49 -6.36 7.95
C ALA A 76 -3.09 -7.76 7.91
N LEU A 77 -3.96 -8.09 8.87
CA LEU A 77 -4.67 -9.37 8.92
C LEU A 77 -5.54 -9.54 7.68
N LEU A 78 -6.31 -8.52 7.29
CA LEU A 78 -7.14 -8.55 6.08
C LEU A 78 -6.29 -8.81 4.83
N VAL A 79 -5.18 -8.07 4.68
CA VAL A 79 -4.24 -8.25 3.56
C VAL A 79 -3.63 -9.65 3.55
N ILE A 80 -3.21 -10.16 4.71
CA ILE A 80 -2.70 -11.52 4.86
C ILE A 80 -3.76 -12.55 4.48
N THR A 81 -4.99 -12.41 4.97
CA THR A 81 -6.10 -13.30 4.66
C THR A 81 -6.41 -13.31 3.16
N VAL A 82 -6.49 -12.15 2.52
CA VAL A 82 -6.74 -12.04 1.08
C VAL A 82 -5.59 -12.66 0.28
N THR A 83 -4.35 -12.39 0.69
CA THR A 83 -3.16 -12.96 0.02
C THR A 83 -3.12 -14.47 0.17
N ALA A 84 -3.37 -15.00 1.37
CA ALA A 84 -3.46 -16.43 1.62
C ALA A 84 -4.57 -17.09 0.78
N LEU A 85 -5.74 -16.44 0.68
CA LEU A 85 -6.83 -16.92 -0.18
C LEU A 85 -6.42 -16.92 -1.66
N ARG A 86 -5.71 -15.90 -2.13
CA ARG A 86 -5.19 -15.85 -3.52
C ARG A 86 -4.22 -16.99 -3.78
N ILE A 87 -3.30 -17.26 -2.86
CA ILE A 87 -2.35 -18.37 -2.97
C ILE A 87 -3.10 -19.70 -2.97
N PHE A 88 -4.06 -19.89 -2.05
CA PHE A 88 -4.88 -21.09 -1.99
C PHE A 88 -5.64 -21.35 -3.30
N LEU A 89 -6.27 -20.31 -3.86
CA LEU A 89 -6.94 -20.39 -5.16
C LEU A 89 -5.96 -20.66 -6.30
N ALA A 90 -4.77 -20.06 -6.28
CA ALA A 90 -3.73 -20.30 -7.28
C ALA A 90 -3.24 -21.76 -7.25
N VAL A 91 -3.06 -22.33 -6.05
CA VAL A 91 -2.73 -23.76 -5.89
C VAL A 91 -3.86 -24.63 -6.39
N LEU A 92 -5.13 -24.30 -6.06
CA LEU A 92 -6.28 -25.06 -6.54
C LEU A 92 -6.38 -25.03 -8.08
N ASN A 93 -6.13 -23.87 -8.69
CA ASN A 93 -6.09 -23.74 -10.14
C ASN A 93 -4.94 -24.57 -10.75
N ALA A 94 -3.73 -24.48 -10.19
CA ALA A 94 -2.58 -25.26 -10.65
C ALA A 94 -2.81 -26.77 -10.52
N ILE A 95 -3.49 -27.20 -9.46
CA ILE A 95 -3.93 -28.59 -9.29
C ILE A 95 -4.95 -28.99 -10.37
N ASN A 96 -5.91 -28.12 -10.66
CA ASN A 96 -6.94 -28.37 -11.67
C ASN A 96 -6.37 -28.41 -13.10
N ASP A 97 -5.28 -27.68 -13.36
CA ASP A 97 -4.54 -27.74 -14.62
C ASP A 97 -3.78 -29.06 -14.81
N ILE A 98 -3.60 -29.85 -13.74
CA ILE A 98 -3.01 -31.19 -13.82
C ILE A 98 -4.16 -32.22 -13.91
N PRO A 99 -4.38 -32.84 -15.08
CA PRO A 99 -5.56 -33.69 -15.33
C PRO A 99 -5.66 -34.94 -14.46
N LEU A 100 -4.57 -35.33 -13.77
CA LEU A 100 -4.52 -36.52 -12.92
C LEU A 100 -4.71 -36.24 -11.43
N VAL A 101 -4.51 -35.00 -10.94
CA VAL A 101 -4.54 -34.74 -9.49
C VAL A 101 -5.96 -34.82 -8.93
N SER A 102 -6.93 -34.23 -9.62
CA SER A 102 -8.35 -34.28 -9.24
C SER A 102 -8.86 -35.72 -9.06
N PRO A 103 -8.76 -36.63 -10.06
CA PRO A 103 -9.19 -38.01 -9.89
C PRO A 103 -8.40 -38.77 -8.83
N ILE A 104 -7.09 -38.53 -8.67
CA ILE A 104 -6.27 -39.18 -7.64
C ILE A 104 -6.71 -38.76 -6.23
N LEU A 105 -6.90 -37.47 -5.98
CA LEU A 105 -7.38 -36.98 -4.68
C LEU A 105 -8.78 -37.49 -4.36
N GLN A 106 -9.67 -37.59 -5.37
CA GLN A 106 -10.97 -38.20 -5.21
C GLN A 106 -10.88 -39.68 -4.80
N PHE A 107 -10.02 -40.46 -5.47
CA PHE A 107 -9.79 -41.86 -5.13
C PHE A 107 -9.20 -42.04 -3.73
N ILE A 108 -8.21 -41.22 -3.36
CA ILE A 108 -7.62 -41.22 -2.02
C ILE A 108 -8.68 -40.87 -0.97
N GLY A 109 -9.47 -39.81 -1.21
CA GLY A 109 -10.52 -39.37 -0.31
C GLY A 109 -11.63 -40.41 -0.11
N LEU A 110 -12.06 -41.08 -1.18
CA LEU A 110 -13.00 -42.20 -1.13
C LEU A 110 -12.40 -43.39 -0.37
N GLY A 111 -11.15 -43.75 -0.66
CA GLY A 111 -10.45 -44.84 0.03
C GLY A 111 -10.37 -44.59 1.54
N TYR A 112 -9.93 -43.40 1.94
CA TYR A 112 -9.86 -43.01 3.34
C TYR A 112 -11.24 -42.94 3.99
N THR A 113 -12.26 -42.42 3.29
CA THR A 113 -13.61 -42.31 3.84
C THR A 113 -14.22 -43.69 4.07
N VAL A 114 -14.10 -44.61 3.10
CA VAL A 114 -14.56 -46.00 3.24
C VAL A 114 -13.79 -46.72 4.34
N TRP A 115 -12.47 -46.62 4.37
CA TRP A 115 -11.63 -47.22 5.41
C TRP A 115 -11.95 -46.66 6.80
N PHE A 116 -12.06 -45.34 6.94
CA PHE A 116 -12.38 -44.68 8.20
C PHE A 116 -13.76 -45.07 8.70
N THR A 117 -14.76 -45.07 7.82
CA THR A 117 -16.12 -45.48 8.14
C THR A 117 -16.16 -46.93 8.62
N PHE A 118 -15.54 -47.84 7.89
CA PHE A 118 -15.48 -49.24 8.27
C PHE A 118 -14.72 -49.46 9.58
N ARG A 119 -13.54 -48.84 9.72
CA ARG A 119 -12.63 -49.05 10.85
C ARG A 119 -13.11 -48.41 12.14
N TYR A 120 -13.69 -47.20 12.07
CA TYR A 120 -14.00 -46.37 13.24
C TYR A 120 -15.50 -46.18 13.48
N LEU A 121 -16.35 -46.19 12.45
CA LEU A 121 -17.80 -45.99 12.61
C LEU A 121 -18.58 -47.30 12.75
N LEU A 122 -18.23 -48.36 12.01
CA LEU A 122 -18.96 -49.64 12.04
C LEU A 122 -18.47 -50.57 13.15
N LYS A 123 -17.16 -50.57 13.45
CA LYS A 123 -16.58 -51.43 14.48
C LYS A 123 -16.82 -50.85 15.88
N GLY A 124 -17.73 -51.47 16.63
CA GLY A 124 -18.19 -50.98 17.94
C GLY A 124 -17.07 -50.65 18.94
N SER A 125 -16.01 -51.46 19.00
CA SER A 125 -14.86 -51.18 19.89
C SER A 125 -14.10 -49.91 19.51
N THR A 126 -14.05 -49.57 18.23
CA THR A 126 -13.29 -48.42 17.72
C THR A 126 -14.11 -47.13 17.74
N ARG A 127 -15.45 -47.24 17.77
CA ARG A 127 -16.34 -46.11 18.05
C ARG A 127 -16.12 -45.52 19.45
N GLN A 128 -15.90 -46.38 20.44
CA GLN A 128 -15.67 -45.94 21.83
C GLN A 128 -14.33 -45.22 21.98
N GLU A 129 -13.29 -45.73 21.32
CA GLU A 129 -11.97 -45.10 21.24
C GLU A 129 -12.05 -43.71 20.59
N LEU A 130 -12.66 -43.61 19.40
CA LEU A 130 -12.84 -42.35 18.70
C LEU A 130 -13.69 -41.34 19.51
N ALA A 131 -14.77 -41.78 20.14
CA ALA A 131 -15.59 -40.92 20.99
C ALA A 131 -14.81 -40.40 22.22
N GLY A 132 -13.93 -41.22 22.79
CA GLY A 132 -13.02 -40.83 23.87
C GLY A 132 -12.01 -39.78 23.42
N GLU A 133 -11.39 -39.98 22.27
CA GLU A 133 -10.45 -39.02 21.67
C GLU A 133 -11.13 -37.69 21.34
N ILE A 134 -12.30 -37.71 20.70
CA ILE A 134 -13.06 -36.49 20.40
C ILE A 134 -13.41 -35.73 21.68
N ARG A 135 -13.86 -36.43 22.74
CA ARG A 135 -14.13 -35.79 24.04
C ARG A 135 -12.86 -35.20 24.66
N SER A 136 -11.70 -35.84 24.50
CA SER A 136 -10.42 -35.32 24.96
C SER A 136 -10.01 -34.05 24.21
N LEU A 137 -10.14 -34.05 22.87
CA LEU A 137 -9.85 -32.89 22.03
C LEU A 137 -10.82 -31.74 22.33
N GLN A 138 -12.11 -32.02 22.49
CA GLN A 138 -13.10 -31.03 22.92
C GLN A 138 -12.74 -30.45 24.28
N LYS A 139 -12.34 -31.27 25.26
CA LYS A 139 -11.86 -30.77 26.55
C LYS A 139 -10.61 -29.91 26.43
N GLN A 140 -9.70 -30.19 25.50
CA GLN A 140 -8.50 -29.37 25.32
C GLN A 140 -8.78 -28.02 24.65
N ILE A 141 -9.74 -27.97 23.72
CA ILE A 141 -10.10 -26.76 22.97
C ILE A 141 -11.10 -25.90 23.75
N LEU A 142 -12.10 -26.53 24.41
CA LEU A 142 -13.16 -25.84 25.15
C LEU A 142 -12.82 -25.71 26.66
N GLY A 143 -12.02 -26.61 27.21
CA GLY A 143 -11.69 -26.68 28.64
C GLY A 143 -10.29 -26.15 28.94
N ARG A 144 -10.13 -24.82 28.87
CA ARG A 144 -9.04 -24.13 29.58
C ARG A 144 -9.47 -22.73 30.03
N GLN A 145 -10.45 -22.66 30.95
CA GLN A 145 -10.71 -21.47 31.79
C GLN A 145 -11.28 -21.82 33.19
N GLU A 146 -10.92 -22.94 33.81
CA GLU A 146 -11.35 -23.23 35.20
C GLU A 146 -10.20 -23.56 36.17
N SER A 147 -8.99 -23.09 35.89
CA SER A 147 -7.87 -23.28 36.81
C SER A 147 -7.00 -22.04 36.89
N GLN A 148 -7.60 -20.91 37.32
CA GLN A 148 -6.86 -19.79 37.91
C GLN A 148 -7.77 -18.72 38.55
N THR A 149 -8.56 -19.08 39.56
CA THR A 149 -8.90 -18.15 40.65
C THR A 149 -9.00 -18.94 41.96
N LEU A 150 -7.84 -19.24 42.54
CA LEU A 150 -7.66 -19.55 43.96
C LEU A 150 -6.84 -18.41 44.56
N ASN A 151 -7.52 -17.39 45.08
CA ASN A 151 -7.18 -16.65 46.30
C ASN A 151 -8.33 -15.69 46.64
#